data_AF-A0A455B628-F1
#
_entry.id   AF-A0A455B628-F1
#
_cell.length_a   1.000
_cell.length_b   1.000
_cell.length_c   1.000
_cell.angle_alpha   90.00
_cell.angle_beta   90.00
_cell.angle_gamma   90.00
#
_symmetry.space_group_name_H-M   'P 1'
#
loop_
_entity.id
_entity.type
_entity.pdbx_description
1 polymer ?
#
loop_
_entity_poly.entity_id
_entity_poly.type
_entity_poly.pdbx_seq_one_letter_code
_entity_poly.pdbx_strand_id
1 'polypeptide(L)'
;MTDLLWSDPSPIPGRSPSKRGVACQFGPDITASFLKQNNLKLVIRSHEMKDEGYEVEHNGKLITVFSAPNYCDQMKNKGAFIR
;
A
#
# COMPACT_ATOMS: atom_id res chain seq x y z
N MET A 1 -13.99 7.76 -5.87
CA MET A 1 -13.22 6.84 -6.74
C MET A 1 -11.72 7.12 -6.68
N THR A 2 -11.30 8.37 -6.48
CA THR A 2 -9.89 8.80 -6.44
C THR A 2 -9.02 8.08 -5.41
N ASP A 3 -9.45 8.00 -4.14
CA ASP A 3 -8.60 7.40 -3.08
C ASP A 3 -8.31 5.93 -3.29
N LEU A 4 -9.25 5.16 -3.87
CA LEU A 4 -9.05 3.74 -4.16
C LEU A 4 -7.90 3.50 -5.15
N LEU A 5 -7.67 4.46 -6.06
CA LEU A 5 -6.67 4.35 -7.11
C LEU A 5 -5.34 5.02 -6.75
N TRP A 6 -5.36 6.04 -5.88
CA TRP A 6 -4.21 6.96 -5.69
C TRP A 6 -3.73 7.13 -4.25
N SER A 7 -4.43 6.58 -3.26
CA SER A 7 -3.96 6.69 -1.87
C SER A 7 -2.76 5.78 -1.59
N ASP A 8 -1.92 6.15 -0.62
CA ASP A 8 -0.75 5.35 -0.20
C ASP A 8 -0.75 5.11 1.32
N PRO A 9 -0.24 3.97 1.81
CA PRO A 9 -0.01 3.76 3.23
C PRO A 9 1.01 4.75 3.81
N SER A 10 0.92 4.99 5.12
CA SER A 10 1.85 5.81 5.89
C SER A 10 2.17 5.09 7.20
N PRO A 11 3.43 5.09 7.67
CA PRO A 11 3.76 4.50 8.97
C PRO A 11 3.18 5.31 10.14
N ILE A 12 2.77 6.56 9.91
CA ILE A 12 2.27 7.47 10.94
C ILE A 12 0.74 7.37 11.02
N PRO A 13 0.14 7.25 12.22
CA PRO A 13 -1.31 7.27 12.39
C PRO A 13 -2.00 8.52 11.82
N GLY A 14 -3.24 8.36 11.36
CA GLY A 14 -4.09 9.41 10.81
C GLY A 14 -4.07 9.46 9.28
N ARG A 15 -4.39 10.63 8.73
CA ARG A 15 -4.31 10.92 7.29
C ARG A 15 -3.39 12.10 7.05
N SER A 16 -2.62 12.05 5.98
CA SER A 16 -1.77 13.16 5.52
C SER A 16 -1.96 13.44 4.04
N PRO A 17 -1.58 14.63 3.55
CA PRO A 17 -1.56 14.90 2.11
C PRO A 17 -0.69 13.89 1.37
N SER A 18 -1.15 13.44 0.19
CA SER A 18 -0.39 12.53 -0.66
C SER A 18 0.86 13.19 -1.22
N LYS A 19 1.97 12.44 -1.26
CA LYS A 19 3.20 12.85 -1.97
C LYS A 19 2.98 13.01 -3.48
N ARG A 20 1.88 12.47 -4.01
CA ARG A 20 1.49 12.51 -5.43
C ARG A 20 0.61 13.71 -5.79
N GLY A 21 0.24 14.55 -4.81
CA GLY A 21 -0.63 15.71 -5.02
C GLY A 21 -2.11 15.36 -5.27
N VAL A 22 -2.49 14.08 -5.18
CA VAL A 22 -3.85 13.59 -5.34
C VAL A 22 -4.14 12.50 -4.31
N ALA A 23 -5.39 12.43 -3.82
CA ALA A 23 -5.80 11.57 -2.71
C ALA A 23 -5.07 11.89 -1.39
N CYS A 24 -4.96 10.92 -0.49
CA CYS A 24 -4.29 11.05 0.80
C CYS A 24 -3.34 9.89 1.06
N GLN A 25 -2.45 10.05 2.05
CA GLN A 25 -1.85 8.91 2.71
C GLN A 25 -2.66 8.54 3.95
N PHE A 26 -2.65 7.27 4.33
CA PHE A 26 -3.42 6.77 5.47
C PHE A 26 -2.59 5.87 6.37
N GLY A 27 -2.75 6.07 7.68
CA GLY A 27 -1.99 5.37 8.71
C GLY A 27 -2.55 3.99 9.11
N PRO A 28 -1.84 3.30 10.01
CA PRO A 28 -2.23 1.98 10.51
C PRO A 28 -3.58 1.95 11.24
N ASP A 29 -3.95 3.04 11.91
CA ASP A 29 -5.24 3.23 12.58
C ASP A 29 -6.40 3.27 11.59
N ILE A 30 -6.22 3.94 10.44
CA ILE A 30 -7.22 4.02 9.37
C ILE A 30 -7.46 2.63 8.77
N THR A 31 -6.39 1.89 8.46
CA THR A 31 -6.49 0.50 7.96
C THR A 31 -7.18 -0.40 8.99
N ALA A 32 -6.78 -0.33 10.26
CA ALA A 32 -7.38 -1.16 11.31
C ALA A 32 -8.87 -0.85 11.50
N SER A 33 -9.26 0.42 11.47
CA SER A 33 -10.65 0.86 11.58
C SER A 33 -11.48 0.37 10.39
N PHE A 34 -10.99 0.55 9.16
CA PHE A 34 -11.65 0.07 7.95
C PHE A 34 -11.88 -1.44 7.97
N LEU A 35 -10.85 -2.21 8.30
CA LEU A 35 -10.95 -3.67 8.38
C LEU A 35 -11.97 -4.11 9.44
N LYS A 36 -11.92 -3.51 10.64
CA LYS A 36 -12.85 -3.82 11.74
C LYS A 36 -14.31 -3.51 11.35
N GLN A 37 -14.57 -2.34 10.76
CA GLN A 37 -15.91 -1.92 10.37
C GLN A 37 -16.53 -2.83 9.31
N ASN A 38 -15.70 -3.42 8.45
CA ASN A 38 -16.16 -4.24 7.32
C ASN A 38 -15.99 -5.75 7.56
N ASN A 39 -15.62 -6.18 8.77
CA ASN A 39 -15.33 -7.58 9.10
C ASN A 39 -14.30 -8.22 8.14
N LEU A 40 -13.27 -7.45 7.78
CA LEU A 40 -12.16 -7.87 6.91
C LEU A 40 -10.89 -8.12 7.74
N LYS A 41 -9.96 -8.90 7.19
CA LYS A 41 -8.70 -9.25 7.87
C LYS A 41 -7.46 -8.57 7.30
N LEU A 42 -7.47 -8.27 6.00
CA LEU A 42 -6.28 -7.86 5.26
C LEU A 42 -6.67 -6.95 4.09
N VAL A 43 -5.86 -5.91 3.85
CA VAL A 43 -5.87 -5.15 2.60
C VAL A 43 -4.65 -5.57 1.78
N ILE A 44 -4.88 -6.00 0.54
CA ILE A 44 -3.81 -6.19 -0.45
C ILE A 44 -3.93 -5.07 -1.47
N ARG A 45 -2.82 -4.39 -1.75
CA ARG A 45 -2.76 -3.27 -2.68
C ARG A 45 -1.45 -3.28 -3.45
N SER A 46 -1.31 -2.40 -4.45
CA SER A 46 -0.11 -2.30 -5.30
C SER A 46 0.38 -0.86 -5.35
N HIS A 47 0.38 -0.22 -6.53
CA HIS A 47 0.67 1.20 -6.79
C HIS A 47 2.11 1.68 -6.48
N GLU A 48 2.74 1.21 -5.40
CA GLU A 48 4.11 1.53 -5.03
C GLU A 48 5.05 0.39 -5.39
N MET A 49 6.18 0.75 -6.02
CA MET A 49 7.28 -0.19 -6.25
C MET A 49 7.95 -0.50 -4.91
N LYS A 50 8.25 -1.78 -4.68
CA LYS A 50 8.99 -2.28 -3.50
C LYS A 50 10.18 -3.10 -3.98
N ASP A 51 11.32 -2.98 -3.29
CA ASP A 51 12.58 -3.62 -3.70
C ASP A 51 12.46 -5.15 -3.79
N GLU A 52 11.78 -5.79 -2.83
CA GLU A 52 11.53 -7.23 -2.82
C GLU A 52 10.24 -7.63 -3.55
N GLY A 53 9.61 -6.68 -4.25
CA GLY A 53 8.32 -6.88 -4.93
C GLY A 53 7.12 -6.87 -3.98
N TYR A 54 7.33 -6.85 -2.66
CA TYR A 54 6.26 -6.68 -1.68
C TYR A 54 6.74 -5.99 -0.41
N GLU A 55 5.80 -5.47 0.38
CA GLU A 55 6.05 -4.99 1.74
C GLU A 55 4.83 -5.27 2.63
N VAL A 56 5.08 -5.71 3.86
CA VAL A 56 4.05 -5.93 4.88
C VAL A 56 4.03 -4.72 5.81
N GLU A 57 2.92 -4.01 5.81
CA GLU A 57 2.76 -2.72 6.48
C GLU A 57 1.61 -2.77 7.51
N HIS A 58 1.47 -1.72 8.30
CA HIS A 58 0.36 -1.51 9.23
C HIS A 58 0.10 -2.69 10.18
N ASN A 59 1.17 -3.23 10.79
CA ASN A 59 1.12 -4.36 11.71
C ASN A 59 0.56 -5.65 11.07
N GLY A 60 0.92 -5.92 9.81
CA GLY A 60 0.50 -7.12 9.08
C GLY A 60 -0.91 -7.05 8.50
N LYS A 61 -1.54 -5.88 8.53
CA LYS A 61 -2.92 -5.67 8.05
C LYS A 61 -2.99 -5.08 6.64
N LEU A 62 -1.86 -4.65 6.10
CA LEU A 62 -1.75 -4.17 4.74
C LEU A 62 -0.53 -4.82 4.07
N ILE A 63 -0.70 -5.29 2.84
CA ILE A 63 0.40 -5.77 2.02
C ILE A 63 0.40 -5.00 0.71
N THR A 64 1.53 -4.38 0.41
CA THR A 64 1.82 -3.84 -0.93
C THR A 64 2.48 -4.95 -1.74
N VAL A 65 1.95 -5.28 -2.92
CA VAL A 65 2.53 -6.23 -3.88
C VAL A 65 2.74 -5.57 -5.23
N PHE A 66 3.89 -5.80 -5.84
CA PHE A 66 4.32 -5.19 -7.08
C PHE A 66 4.92 -6.26 -8.01
N SER A 67 4.36 -6.39 -9.22
CA SER A 67 4.67 -7.51 -10.11
C SER A 67 5.47 -7.13 -11.36
N ALA A 68 5.98 -5.90 -11.42
CA ALA A 68 6.88 -5.46 -12.49
C ALA A 68 8.35 -5.49 -11.99
N PRO A 69 9.09 -6.60 -12.20
CA PRO A 69 10.51 -6.65 -11.85
C PRO A 69 11.33 -5.70 -12.73
N ASN A 70 12.44 -5.21 -12.20
CA ASN A 70 13.31 -4.22 -12.83
C ASN A 70 12.51 -3.04 -13.42
N TYR A 71 11.73 -2.37 -12.57
CA TYR A 71 10.81 -1.32 -12.99
C TYR A 71 11.49 -0.28 -13.89
N CYS A 72 10.87 -0.01 -15.03
CA CYS A 72 11.39 0.86 -16.10
C CYS A 72 12.82 0.54 -16.55
N ASP A 73 13.24 -0.72 -16.46
CA ASP A 73 14.57 -1.23 -16.77
C ASP A 73 15.72 -0.60 -15.95
N GLN A 74 15.40 0.04 -14.83
CA GLN A 74 16.36 0.85 -14.06
C GLN A 74 16.40 0.51 -12.57
N MET A 75 15.26 0.19 -11.96
CA MET A 75 15.16 0.12 -10.49
C MET A 75 15.73 -1.17 -9.89
N LYS A 76 15.91 -2.24 -10.69
CA LYS A 76 16.43 -3.55 -10.24
C LYS A 76 15.64 -4.23 -9.10
N ASN A 77 14.42 -3.76 -8.83
CA ASN A 77 13.53 -4.40 -7.87
C ASN A 77 13.10 -5.80 -8.36
N LYS A 78 12.77 -6.68 -7.41
CA LYS A 78 12.10 -7.95 -7.69
C LYS A 78 10.60 -7.71 -7.97
N GLY A 79 9.96 -8.71 -8.56
CA GLY A 79 8.51 -8.80 -8.67
C GLY A 79 7.98 -9.87 -7.71
N ALA A 80 6.76 -9.68 -7.21
CA ALA A 80 6.08 -10.65 -6.36
C ALA A 80 4.61 -10.85 -6.78
N PHE A 81 4.03 -11.95 -6.30
CA PHE A 81 2.59 -12.26 -6.35
C PHE A 81 2.18 -12.97 -5.05
N ILE A 82 0.88 -12.97 -4.75
CA ILE A 82 0.31 -13.62 -3.56
C ILE A 82 -0.62 -14.74 -4.03
N ARG A 83 -0.56 -15.91 -3.37
CA ARG A 83 -1.37 -17.09 -3.67
C ARG A 83 -2.36 -17.39 -2.56
#